data_AF-A0A3D2JSU0-F1
#
_entry.id   AF-A0A3D2JSU0-F1
#
_cell.length_a   1.000
_cell.length_b   1.000
_cell.length_c   1.000
_cell.angle_alpha   90.00
_cell.angle_beta   90.00
_cell.angle_gamma   90.00
#
_symmetry.space_group_name_H-M   'P 1'
#
loop_
_entity.id
_entity.type
_entity.pdbx_description
1 polymer ?
#
loop_
_entity_poly.entity_id
_entity_poly.type
_entity_poly.pdbx_seq_one_letter_code
_entity_poly.pdbx_strand_id
1 'polypeptide(L)' 'MLTTTRDCPGRLVPVGDPVTIPAATFVTLVQSLGGSYTVIHHGNMIRVDGTDADALGLEPIKLGFEPRPDGKIDELQ' A
#
# COMPACT_ATOMS: atom_id res chain seq x y z
N MET A 1 -1.15 -15.56 -3.19
CA MET A 1 -1.43 -15.43 -1.74
C MET A 1 -0.16 -14.94 -1.08
N LEU A 2 -0.26 -14.00 -0.15
CA LEU A 2 0.88 -13.45 0.59
C LEU A 2 0.55 -13.39 2.09
N THR A 3 1.57 -13.22 2.91
CA THR A 3 1.45 -13.15 4.36
C THR A 3 1.89 -11.77 4.84
N THR A 4 1.10 -11.14 5.69
CA THR A 4 1.47 -9.86 6.28
C THR A 4 2.66 -10.01 7.22
N THR A 5 3.62 -9.09 7.15
CA THR A 5 4.84 -9.10 7.98
C THR A 5 4.63 -8.33 9.29
N ARG A 6 3.80 -7.29 9.24
CA ARG A 6 3.37 -6.45 10.37
C ARG A 6 1.89 -6.09 10.22
N ASP A 7 1.36 -5.39 11.21
CA ASP A 7 0.01 -4.84 11.13
C ASP A 7 -0.08 -3.87 9.94
N CYS A 8 -1.02 -4.16 9.04
CA CYS A 8 -1.18 -3.48 7.77
C CYS A 8 -2.47 -2.63 7.81
N PRO A 9 -2.35 -1.29 7.83
CA PRO A 9 -3.52 -0.43 7.73
C PRO A 9 -4.09 -0.48 6.32
N GLY A 10 -5.42 -0.47 6.23
CA GLY A 10 -6.13 -0.42 4.97
C GLY A 10 -7.53 0.15 5.13
N ARG A 11 -8.28 0.16 4.03
CA ARG A 11 -9.68 0.56 3.99
C ARG A 11 -10.53 -0.46 3.28
N LEU A 12 -11.71 -0.75 3.81
CA LEU A 12 -12.66 -1.62 3.14
C LEU A 12 -13.13 -1.02 1.82
N VAL A 13 -13.31 -1.88 0.82
CA VAL A 13 -13.87 -1.52 -0.50
C VAL A 13 -15.26 -2.16 -0.59
N PRO A 14 -16.33 -1.41 -0.93
CA PRO A 14 -16.35 0.00 -1.37
C PRO A 14 -16.55 1.03 -0.25
N VAL A 15 -16.85 0.61 0.98
CA VAL A 15 -17.37 1.48 2.05
C VAL A 15 -16.37 2.49 2.61
N GLY A 16 -15.06 2.20 2.54
CA GLY A 16 -13.98 3.11 2.94
C GLY A 16 -13.62 3.12 4.42
N ASP A 17 -14.29 2.32 5.25
CA ASP A 17 -14.01 2.20 6.69
C ASP A 17 -12.56 1.75 6.94
N PRO A 18 -11.87 2.36 7.92
CA PRO A 18 -10.51 1.96 8.27
C PRO A 18 -10.52 0.56 8.90
N VAL A 19 -9.58 -0.28 8.46
CA VAL A 19 -9.38 -1.62 9.00
C VAL A 19 -7.89 -1.88 9.12
N THR A 20 -7.50 -2.72 10.07
CA THR A 20 -6.13 -3.17 10.24
C THR A 20 -6.08 -4.68 10.07
N ILE A 21 -5.26 -5.14 9.13
CA ILE A 21 -4.99 -6.57 8.93
C ILE A 21 -3.86 -6.94 9.90
N PRO A 22 -4.05 -7.91 10.82
CA PRO A 22 -3.01 -8.29 11.76
C PRO A 22 -1.75 -8.80 11.07
N ALA A 23 -0.60 -8.69 11.73
CA ALA A 23 0.62 -9.39 11.29
C ALA A 23 0.41 -10.91 11.16
N ALA A 24 1.26 -11.57 10.36
CA ALA A 24 1.23 -13.01 10.11
C ALA A 24 -0.11 -13.54 9.56
N THR A 25 -0.83 -12.71 8.82
CA THR A 25 -2.14 -13.02 8.26
C THR A 25 -2.05 -13.32 6.78
N PHE A 26 -2.74 -14.39 6.34
CA PHE A 26 -2.83 -14.72 4.92
C PHE A 26 -3.87 -13.85 4.22
N VAL A 27 -3.45 -13.22 3.13
CA VAL A 27 -4.33 -12.44 2.26
C VAL A 27 -4.06 -12.73 0.78
N THR A 28 -5.07 -12.49 -0.04
CA THR A 28 -4.97 -12.66 -1.49
C THR A 28 -4.81 -11.30 -2.16
N LEU A 29 -3.65 -11.03 -2.74
CA LEU A 29 -3.46 -9.86 -3.60
C LEU A 29 -4.29 -10.02 -4.89
N VAL A 30 -5.16 -9.04 -5.15
CA VAL A 30 -6.01 -8.98 -6.34
C VAL A 30 -5.42 -8.04 -7.37
N GLN A 31 -4.99 -6.85 -6.94
CA GLN A 31 -4.46 -5.80 -7.83
C GLN A 31 -3.31 -5.07 -7.17
N SER A 32 -2.35 -4.67 -8.00
CA SER A 32 -1.25 -3.77 -7.65
C SER A 32 -1.28 -2.62 -8.67
N LEU A 33 -1.64 -1.43 -8.21
CA LEU A 33 -1.76 -0.23 -9.04
C LEU A 33 -0.82 0.82 -8.47
N GLY A 34 0.48 0.71 -8.79
CA GLY A 34 1.53 1.77 -8.73
C GLY A 34 1.63 2.68 -7.49
N GLY A 35 0.89 2.41 -6.43
CA GLY A 35 0.54 3.37 -5.38
C GLY A 35 -0.60 2.90 -4.47
N SER A 36 -1.30 1.81 -4.79
CA SER A 36 -2.10 1.06 -3.82
C SER A 36 -2.23 -0.42 -4.20
N TYR A 37 -2.53 -1.23 -3.19
CA TYR A 37 -2.73 -2.66 -3.31
C TYR A 37 -4.15 -3.02 -2.88
N THR A 38 -4.81 -3.89 -3.63
CA THR A 38 -6.11 -4.43 -3.24
C THR A 38 -5.92 -5.88 -2.82
N VAL A 39 -6.24 -6.19 -1.57
CA VAL A 39 -6.15 -7.53 -0.99
C VAL A 39 -7.53 -8.04 -0.56
N ILE A 40 -7.70 -9.35 -0.53
CA ILE A 40 -8.87 -10.00 0.07
C ILE A 40 -8.45 -10.65 1.38
N HIS A 41 -9.16 -10.31 2.46
CA HIS A 41 -8.97 -10.83 3.81
C HIS A 41 -10.34 -11.17 4.42
N HIS A 42 -10.54 -12.42 4.88
CA HIS A 42 -11.83 -12.93 5.35
C HIS A 42 -13.02 -12.64 4.40
N GLY A 43 -12.78 -12.68 3.08
CA GLY A 43 -13.80 -12.38 2.08
C GLY A 43 -14.07 -10.89 1.86
N ASN A 44 -13.48 -10.01 2.67
CA ASN A 44 -13.55 -8.57 2.51
C ASN A 44 -12.44 -8.07 1.59
N MET A 45 -12.77 -7.12 0.73
CA MET A 45 -11.81 -6.44 -0.11
C MET A 45 -11.26 -5.21 0.63
N ILE A 46 -9.94 -5.12 0.73
CA ILE A 46 -9.24 -4.08 1.48
C ILE A 46 -8.22 -3.42 0.55
N ARG A 47 -8.29 -2.09 0.46
CA ARG A 47 -7.29 -1.27 -0.20
C ARG A 47 -6.22 -0.86 0.81
N VAL A 48 -4.97 -1.16 0.50
CA VAL A 48 -3.77 -0.83 1.25
C VAL A 48 -3.00 0.24 0.46
N ASP A 49 -2.44 1.22 1.16
CA ASP A 49 -1.64 2.27 0.51
C ASP A 49 -0.31 1.71 -0.02
N GLY A 50 0.23 2.32 -1.07
CA GLY A 50 1.53 2.00 -1.62
C GLY A 50 2.66 2.11 -0.59
N THR A 51 2.52 3.01 0.39
CA THR A 51 3.49 3.20 1.48
C THR A 51 3.58 2.00 2.42
N ASP A 52 2.51 1.21 2.53
CA ASP A 52 2.41 0.05 3.43
C ASP A 52 2.63 -1.29 2.70
N ALA A 53 3.21 -1.27 1.49
CA ALA A 53 3.51 -2.52 0.77
C ALA A 53 4.44 -3.46 1.56
N ASP A 54 5.32 -2.89 2.38
CA ASP A 54 6.23 -3.66 3.23
C ASP A 54 5.47 -4.55 4.21
N ALA A 55 4.29 -4.09 4.67
CA ALA A 55 3.41 -4.85 5.54
C ALA A 55 2.77 -6.05 4.84
N LEU A 56 2.67 -6.02 3.50
CA LEU A 56 2.25 -7.15 2.66
C LEU A 56 3.43 -8.04 2.23
N GLY A 57 4.65 -7.77 2.73
CA GLY A 57 5.86 -8.47 2.28
C GLY A 57 6.20 -8.20 0.81
N LEU A 58 5.68 -7.12 0.25
CA LEU A 58 6.02 -6.63 -1.09
C LEU A 58 7.11 -5.57 -0.97
N GLU A 59 7.87 -5.34 -2.04
CA GLU A 59 8.81 -4.22 -2.08
C GLU A 59 8.01 -2.90 -2.02
N PRO A 60 8.21 -2.08 -0.97
CA PRO A 60 7.52 -0.80 -0.86
C PRO A 60 7.91 0.10 -2.02
N ILE A 61 6.91 0.70 -2.67
CA ILE A 61 7.13 1.71 -3.70
C ILE A 61 7.65 2.96 -2.99
N LYS A 62 8.98 3.08 -2.91
CA LYS A 62 9.62 4.34 -2.53
C LYS A 62 9.62 5.25 -3.74
N LEU A 63 8.73 6.23 -3.75
CA LEU A 63 8.85 7.38 -4.64
C LEU A 63 10.09 8.17 -4.22
N GLY A 64 11.22 7.84 -4.81
CA GLY A 64 12.46 8.60 -4.68
C GLY A 64 12.38 9.84 -5.56
N PHE A 65 12.06 10.98 -4.97
CA PHE A 65 12.41 12.25 -5.57
C PHE A 65 13.88 12.51 -5.24
N GLU A 66 14.78 12.33 -6.21
CA GLU A 66 16.14 12.83 -6.05
C GLU A 66 16.05 14.36 -5.88
N PRO A 67 16.49 14.92 -4.74
CA PRO A 67 16.57 16.36 -4.61
C PRO A 67 17.56 16.85 -5.68
N ARG A 68 17.07 17.66 -6.63
CA ARG A 68 17.93 18.27 -7.63
C ARG A 68 19.00 19.08 -6.88
N PRO A 69 20.30 18.89 -7.15
CA PRO A 69 21.39 19.54 -6.40
C PRO A 69 21.37 21.08 -6.45
N ASP A 70 20.49 21.68 -7.24
CA ASP A 70 20.45 23.12 -7.52
C ASP A 70 19.35 23.90 -6.77
N GLY A 71 18.49 23.23 -5.98
CA GLY A 71 17.51 23.91 -5.11
C GLY A 71 16.48 24.81 -5.81
N LYS A 72 16.39 24.79 -7.15
CA LYS A 72 15.41 25.57 -7.93
C LYS A 72 14.15 24.77 -8.21
N ILE A 73 13.01 25.41 -7.96
CA ILE A 73 11.68 24.94 -8.33
C ILE A 73 11.45 25.43 -9.77
N ASP A 74 11.21 24.53 -10.72
CA ASP A 74 10.79 24.91 -12.08
C ASP A 74 9.28 25.24 -12.04
N GLU A 75 8.94 26.53 -12.15
CA GLU A 75 7.57 27.07 -12.13
C GLU A 75 6.84 26.95 -13.49
N LEU A 76 7.36 26.16 -14.44
CA LEU A 76 6.72 25.97 -15.74
C LEU A 76 5.97 24.64 -15.79
N GLN A 77 4.70 24.68 -15.42
CA GLN A 77 3.67 23.73 -15.84
C GLN A 77 2.48 24.49 -16.44
#